data_AF-E0UEM3-F1
#
_entry.id   AF-E0UEM3-F1
#
_cell.length_a   1.000
_cell.length_b   1.000
_cell.length_c   1.000
_cell.angle_alpha   90.00
_cell.angle_beta   90.00
_cell.angle_gamma   90.00
#
_symmetry.space_group_name_H-M   'P 1'
#
loop_
_entity.id
_entity.type
_entity.pdbx_description
1 polymer ?
#
loop_
_entity_poly.entity_id
_entity_poly.type
_entity_poly.pdbx_seq_one_letter_code
_entity_poly.pdbx_strand_id
1 'polypeptide(L)' 'MGKIPVSKIAILREKAGLTQRELADKVGVTETTIRNYEKGRSVLEWIERVIRLCDALECAPNELIEYLEADQTGDNGNSH' A
#
# COMPACT_ATOMS: atom_id res chain seq x y z
N MET A 1 26.24 14.48 0.18
CA MET A 1 25.02 15.14 -0.33
C MET A 1 23.86 14.16 -0.15
N GLY A 2 22.94 14.41 0.79
CA GLY A 2 21.81 13.50 1.04
C GLY A 2 20.75 13.62 -0.04
N LYS A 3 20.12 12.50 -0.44
CA LYS A 3 18.94 12.51 -1.30
C LYS A 3 17.71 12.86 -0.46
N ILE A 4 16.82 13.72 -0.96
CA ILE A 4 15.54 14.04 -0.32
C ILE A 4 14.44 13.28 -1.08
N PRO A 5 13.71 12.36 -0.43
CA PRO A 5 12.62 11.65 -1.09
C PRO A 5 11.45 12.60 -1.38
N VAL A 6 10.83 12.43 -2.54
CA VAL A 6 9.62 13.14 -2.95
C VAL A 6 8.56 12.15 -3.40
N SER A 7 7.30 12.41 -3.07
CA SER A 7 6.19 11.55 -3.48
C SER A 7 5.97 11.66 -5.00
N LYS A 8 5.90 10.51 -5.67
CA LYS A 8 5.53 10.41 -7.09
C LYS A 8 4.07 10.02 -7.30
N ILE A 9 3.30 9.83 -6.22
CA ILE A 9 1.92 9.31 -6.27
C ILE A 9 1.03 10.22 -7.12
N ALA A 10 1.11 11.54 -6.93
CA ALA A 10 0.29 12.49 -7.70
C ALA A 10 0.57 12.42 -9.20
N ILE A 11 1.85 12.39 -9.58
CA ILE A 11 2.29 12.30 -10.98
C ILE A 11 1.80 10.99 -11.62
N LEU A 12 1.90 9.87 -10.91
CA LEU A 12 1.48 8.56 -11.42
C LEU A 12 -0.05 8.48 -11.53
N ARG A 13 -0.78 9.01 -10.54
CA ARG A 13 -2.23 9.12 -10.56
C ARG A 13 -2.72 9.92 -11.77
N GLU A 14 -2.13 11.09 -12.01
CA GLU A 14 -2.48 11.96 -13.14
C GLU A 14 -2.17 11.31 -14.49
N LYS A 15 -1.03 10.61 -14.61
CA LYS A 15 -0.71 9.82 -15.81
C LYS A 15 -1.70 8.69 -16.07
N ALA A 16 -2.30 8.13 -15.02
CA ALA A 16 -3.35 7.13 -15.12
C ALA A 16 -4.75 7.75 -15.38
N GLY A 17 -4.87 9.08 -15.47
CA GLY A 17 -6.14 9.77 -15.69
C GLY A 17 -7.10 9.73 -14.49
N LEU A 18 -6.58 9.51 -13.28
CA LEU A 18 -7.38 9.35 -12.07
C LEU A 18 -7.43 10.64 -11.24
N THR A 19 -8.57 10.92 -10.62
CA THR A 19 -8.72 11.87 -9.52
C THR A 19 -8.22 11.25 -8.21
N GLN A 20 -7.97 12.08 -7.17
CA GLN A 20 -7.60 11.57 -5.84
C GLN A 20 -8.67 10.63 -5.27
N ARG A 21 -9.96 10.92 -5.55
CA ARG A 21 -11.08 10.09 -5.13
C ARG A 21 -11.07 8.72 -5.80
N GLU A 22 -10.93 8.68 -7.13
CA GLU A 22 -10.92 7.42 -7.87
C GLU A 22 -9.74 6.52 -7.50
N LEU A 23 -8.57 7.11 -7.23
CA LEU A 23 -7.44 6.34 -6.71
C LEU A 23 -7.75 5.79 -5.32
N ALA A 24 -8.35 6.59 -4.45
CA ALA A 24 -8.72 6.19 -3.10
C ALA A 24 -9.70 5.00 -3.12
N ASP A 25 -10.73 5.08 -3.97
CA ASP A 25 -11.72 4.03 -4.14
C ASP A 25 -11.09 2.72 -4.65
N LYS A 26 -10.13 2.83 -5.60
CA LYS A 26 -9.42 1.66 -6.15
C LYS A 26 -8.53 0.93 -5.15
N VAL A 27 -7.93 1.64 -4.21
CA VAL A 27 -7.00 1.05 -3.22
C VAL A 27 -7.64 0.86 -1.83
N GLY A 28 -8.93 1.17 -1.68
CA GLY A 28 -9.68 0.95 -0.44
C GLY A 28 -9.31 1.91 0.70
N VAL A 29 -8.99 3.16 0.39
CA VAL A 29 -8.68 4.20 1.41
C VAL A 29 -9.52 5.46 1.18
N THR A 30 -9.39 6.46 2.07
CA THR A 30 -10.08 7.74 1.89
C THR A 30 -9.32 8.68 0.94
N GLU A 31 -10.03 9.60 0.28
CA GLU A 31 -9.41 10.66 -0.53
C GLU A 31 -8.39 11.49 0.28
N THR A 32 -8.70 11.77 1.56
CA THR A 32 -7.78 12.44 2.49
C THR A 32 -6.51 11.64 2.70
N THR A 33 -6.60 10.30 2.77
CA THR A 33 -5.44 9.41 2.86
C THR A 33 -4.56 9.54 1.61
N ILE A 34 -5.14 9.53 0.40
CA ILE A 34 -4.38 9.75 -0.84
C ILE A 34 -3.71 11.12 -0.86
N ARG A 35 -4.43 12.19 -0.49
CA ARG A 35 -3.86 13.54 -0.37
C ARG A 35 -2.68 13.58 0.60
N ASN A 36 -2.79 12.89 1.73
CA ASN A 36 -1.71 12.76 2.69
C ASN A 36 -0.54 11.95 2.14
N TYR A 37 -0.78 10.92 1.32
CA TYR A 37 0.29 10.19 0.65
C TYR A 37 1.02 11.05 -0.41
N GLU A 38 0.30 11.95 -1.06
CA GLU A 38 0.89 12.86 -2.05
C GLU A 38 1.73 13.98 -1.41
N LYS A 39 1.42 14.38 -0.17
CA LYS A 39 2.06 15.53 0.50
C LYS A 39 2.94 15.18 1.70
N GLY A 40 2.72 14.01 2.31
CA GLY A 40 3.23 13.64 3.62
C GLY A 40 4.57 12.92 3.57
N ARG A 41 5.37 13.11 4.63
CA ARG A 41 6.67 12.44 4.81
C ARG A 41 6.54 11.01 5.32
N SER A 42 5.51 10.71 6.11
CA SER A 42 5.32 9.39 6.72
C SER A 42 5.15 8.27 5.69
N VAL A 43 4.43 8.52 4.58
CA VAL A 43 4.32 7.51 3.51
C VAL A 43 5.65 7.27 2.81
N LEU A 44 6.48 8.31 2.69
CA LEU A 44 7.79 8.20 2.03
C LEU A 44 8.75 7.38 2.87
N GLU A 45 8.75 7.59 4.19
CA GLU A 45 9.54 6.77 5.12
C GLU A 45 9.13 5.29 5.04
N TRP A 46 7.84 5.00 4.94
CA TRP A 46 7.36 3.63 4.78
C TRP A 46 7.76 3.04 3.40
N ILE A 47 7.58 3.78 2.31
CA ILE A 47 7.99 3.35 0.96
C ILE A 47 9.49 3.10 0.90
N GLU A 48 10.33 3.97 1.48
CA GLU A 48 11.78 3.76 1.53
C GLU A 48 12.14 2.48 2.29
N ARG A 49 11.45 2.18 3.40
CA ARG A 49 11.67 0.95 4.15
C ARG A 49 11.31 -0.28 3.31
N VAL A 50 10.19 -0.24 2.60
CA VAL A 50 9.77 -1.33 1.70
C VAL A 50 10.79 -1.53 0.58
N ILE A 51 11.27 -0.45 -0.04
CA ILE A 51 12.33 -0.54 -1.07
C ILE A 51 13.59 -1.20 -0.49
N ARG A 52 14.04 -0.79 0.69
CA ARG A 52 15.22 -1.41 1.34
C ARG A 52 15.01 -2.88 1.67
N LEU A 53 13.79 -3.29 2.04
CA LEU A 53 13.47 -4.71 2.24
C LEU A 53 13.56 -5.49 0.93
N CYS A 54 12.95 -4.98 -0.13
CA CYS A 54 13.02 -5.58 -1.47
C CYS A 54 14.47 -5.71 -1.97
N ASP A 55 15.27 -4.64 -1.84
CA ASP A 55 16.68 -4.64 -2.24
C ASP A 55 17.51 -5.65 -1.44
N ALA A 56 17.24 -5.81 -0.14
CA ALA A 56 17.98 -6.72 0.74
C ALA A 56 17.58 -8.19 0.56
N LEU A 57 16.35 -8.45 0.11
CA LEU A 57 15.80 -9.79 -0.08
C LEU A 57 15.79 -10.23 -1.56
N GLU A 58 16.24 -9.36 -2.46
CA GLU A 58 16.22 -9.57 -3.91
C GLU A 58 14.83 -9.97 -4.46
N CYS A 59 13.78 -9.32 -3.93
CA CYS A 59 12.39 -9.62 -4.27
C CYS A 59 11.58 -8.37 -4.64
N ALA A 60 10.41 -8.56 -5.26
CA ALA A 60 9.44 -7.51 -5.51
C ALA A 60 8.52 -7.26 -4.30
N PRO A 61 7.91 -6.06 -4.17
CA PRO A 61 7.05 -5.74 -3.02
C PRO A 61 5.86 -6.68 -2.81
N ASN A 62 5.31 -7.27 -3.89
CA ASN A 62 4.20 -8.22 -3.81
C ASN A 62 4.61 -9.58 -3.22
N GLU A 63 5.91 -9.88 -3.16
CA GLU A 63 6.44 -11.10 -2.54
C GLU A 63 6.64 -10.95 -1.02
N LEU A 64 6.49 -9.74 -0.48
CA LEU A 64 6.60 -9.47 0.97
C LEU A 64 5.35 -9.88 1.77
N ILE A 65 4.27 -10.28 1.08
CA ILE A 65 2.99 -10.63 1.71
C ILE A 65 2.40 -11.88 1.08
N GLU A 66 1.84 -12.75 1.91
CA GLU A 66 1.08 -13.92 1.52
C GLU A 66 -0.33 -13.81 2.10
N TYR A 67 -1.34 -14.10 1.27
CA TYR A 67 -2.74 -14.12 1.70
C TYR A 67 -3.17 -15.57 1.86
N LEU A 68 -3.28 -16.02 3.11
CA LEU A 68 -3.81 -17.34 3.42
C LEU A 68 -5.34 -17.26 3.49
N GLU A 69 -6.02 -18.24 2.90
CA GLU A 69 -7.46 -18.39 3.09
C GLU A 69 -7.71 -18.71 4.56
N ALA A 70 -8.62 -17.96 5.20
CA ALA A 70 -9.13 -18.35 6.50
C ALA A 70 -9.96 -19.61 6.28
N ASP A 71 -9.40 -20.77 6.63
CA ASP A 71 -10.10 -22.04 6.60
C ASP A 71 -11.47 -21.87 7.28
N GLN A 72 -12.50 -22.42 6.65
CA GLN A 72 -13.86 -22.39 7.16
C GLN A 72 -13.84 -23.12 8.50
N THR A 73 -13.70 -22.39 9.61
CA THR A 73 -14.04 -22.91 10.94
C THR A 73 -15.54 -23.11 10.92
N GLY A 74 -15.96 -24.25 10.37
CA GLY A 74 -17.28 -24.79 10.47
C GLY A 74 -17.62 -24.87 11.94
N ASP A 75 -18.52 -23.98 12.33
CA ASP A 75 -19.52 -24.24 13.35
C ASP A 75 -19.97 -25.71 13.26
N ASN A 76 -19.50 -26.53 14.19
CA ASN A 76 -20.04 -27.86 14.48
C ASN A 76 -19.90 -28.09 15.98
N GLY A 77 -20.62 -27.27 16.76
CA GLY A 77 -20.69 -27.37 18.20
C GLY A 77 -22.11 -27.41 18.75
N ASN A 78 -23.11 -27.84 17.97
CA ASN A 78 -24.40 -28.26 18.53
C ASN A 78 -24.31 -29.75 18.92
N SER A 79 -24.06 -30.02 20.19
CA SER A 79 -24.34 -31.31 20.81
C SER A 79 -25.24 -31.06 22.01
N HIS A 80 -26.36 -31.78 22.00
CA HIS A 80 -27.46 -31.78 22.97
C HIS A 80 -27.03 -31.70 24.44
#